data_AF-R4LLA2-F1
#
_entry.id   AF-R4LLA2-F1
#
_cell.length_a   1.000
_cell.length_b   1.000
_cell.length_c   1.000
_cell.angle_alpha   90.00
_cell.angle_beta   90.00
_cell.angle_gamma   90.00
#
_symmetry.space_group_name_H-M   'P 1'
#
loop_
_entity.id
_entity.type
_entity.pdbx_description
1 polymer ?
#
loop_
_entity_poly.entity_id
_entity_poly.type
_entity_poly.pdbx_seq_one_letter_code
_entity_poly.pdbx_strand_id
1 'polypeptide(L)'
;MLASAAAWREGRIDRCRELAQQAGSGQDDTTAADRDRTRLAQVWHAIVLVRLGELPYGRQELARALTRDNHVPSDRLLAAATLCRSELALAVGQLDEAVTAARDGLELAERAAMRTLLPLGRTLLAQSALRQGDMNAVGTYVNQLKDDALLGHTRYMPGRCSWAITQILEARDGTASVAHLIESITTDTRLLMELLMANPAAAAWLVRAALKLDARDLAGRVVFHAHGLSLCNPQYPLLYASALHAAGLFDDSAERILTAEGLTQDPWARASAAEDAGLLLSARACEQDAAVAALSRAADGYLDIGAARDMFRVNSKLRELGVRRRQVPRLTGRAGTSAGPLTDTEFAVAELVSQGLTNAGVGRQLFISTHTVAFHLRKVFRKLDVSSRVELASTWKQIATS
;
A
#
# COMPACT_ATOMS: atom_id res chain seq x y z
N MET A 1 1.77 16.57 -19.95
CA MET A 1 2.25 15.65 -18.90
C MET A 1 3.35 16.25 -18.01
N LEU A 2 4.54 16.61 -18.51
CA LEU A 2 5.64 17.13 -17.67
C LEU A 2 5.25 18.35 -16.82
N ALA A 3 4.55 19.32 -17.41
CA ALA A 3 4.07 20.50 -16.69
C ALA A 3 3.06 20.15 -15.59
N SER A 4 2.18 19.16 -15.84
CA SER A 4 1.23 18.65 -14.85
C SER A 4 1.98 17.96 -13.69
N ALA A 5 2.97 17.11 -14.00
CA ALA A 5 3.80 16.47 -12.98
C ALA A 5 4.67 17.47 -12.19
N ALA A 6 5.10 18.58 -12.80
CA ALA A 6 5.77 19.67 -12.10
C ALA A 6 4.81 20.37 -11.13
N ALA A 7 3.60 20.73 -11.59
CA ALA A 7 2.57 21.31 -10.73
C ALA A 7 2.19 20.39 -9.56
N TRP A 8 2.15 19.07 -9.79
CA TRP A 8 1.99 18.06 -8.72
C TRP A 8 3.08 18.21 -7.66
N ARG A 9 4.36 18.18 -8.05
CA ARG A 9 5.49 18.29 -7.10
C ARG A 9 5.55 19.61 -6.33
N GLU A 10 4.93 20.65 -6.87
CA GLU A 10 4.85 21.98 -6.24
C GLU A 10 3.63 22.16 -5.33
N GLY A 11 2.76 21.15 -5.19
CA GLY A 11 1.56 21.27 -4.37
C GLY A 11 0.38 21.97 -5.06
N ARG A 12 0.47 22.25 -6.37
CA ARG A 12 -0.55 22.97 -7.14
C ARG A 12 -1.49 21.99 -7.82
N ILE A 13 -2.39 21.37 -7.05
CA ILE A 13 -3.20 20.23 -7.50
C ILE A 13 -4.19 20.59 -8.60
N ASP A 14 -4.90 21.71 -8.48
CA ASP A 14 -5.83 22.14 -9.54
C ASP A 14 -5.11 22.39 -10.86
N ARG A 15 -3.96 23.05 -10.79
CA ARG A 15 -3.12 23.28 -11.97
C ARG A 15 -2.61 21.97 -12.55
N CYS A 16 -2.24 21.01 -11.71
CA CYS A 16 -1.86 19.67 -12.14
C CYS A 16 -2.99 18.98 -12.91
N ARG A 17 -4.20 18.98 -12.33
CA ARG A 17 -5.42 18.39 -12.91
C ARG A 17 -5.78 19.04 -14.24
N GLU A 18 -5.88 20.37 -14.27
CA GLU A 18 -6.16 21.13 -15.50
C GLU A 18 -5.19 20.78 -16.62
N LEU A 19 -3.88 20.79 -16.33
CA LEU A 19 -2.84 20.49 -17.32
C LEU A 19 -2.89 19.03 -17.79
N ALA A 20 -3.30 18.10 -16.92
CA ALA A 20 -3.48 16.70 -17.30
C ALA A 20 -4.70 16.53 -18.21
N GLN A 21 -5.83 17.13 -17.84
CA GLN A 21 -7.08 17.10 -18.59
C GLN A 21 -6.92 17.75 -19.97
N GLN A 22 -6.35 18.95 -20.05
CA GLN A 22 -6.11 19.67 -21.31
C GLN A 22 -5.21 18.88 -22.26
N ALA A 23 -4.18 18.23 -21.73
CA ALA A 23 -3.30 17.39 -22.55
C ALA A 23 -4.01 16.13 -23.07
N GLY A 24 -5.01 15.62 -22.36
CA GLY A 24 -5.82 14.48 -22.78
C GLY A 24 -7.01 14.84 -23.68
N SER A 25 -7.37 16.13 -23.78
CA SER A 25 -8.50 16.60 -24.59
C SER A 25 -8.10 17.11 -25.99
N GLY A 26 -6.83 17.01 -26.38
CA GLY A 26 -6.34 17.43 -27.69
C GLY A 26 -7.19 16.84 -28.83
N GLN A 27 -7.59 17.70 -29.78
CA GLN A 27 -8.38 17.32 -30.96
C GLN A 27 -7.53 17.30 -32.25
N ASP A 28 -6.33 17.89 -32.23
CA ASP A 28 -5.43 17.98 -33.40
C ASP A 28 -4.54 16.74 -33.56
N ASP A 29 -5.11 15.55 -33.39
CA ASP A 29 -4.40 14.29 -33.48
C ASP A 29 -4.21 13.83 -34.94
N THR A 30 -3.38 14.57 -35.70
CA THR A 30 -3.16 14.31 -37.13
C THR A 30 -2.39 13.01 -37.39
N THR A 31 -1.52 12.58 -36.48
CA THR A 31 -0.73 11.35 -36.61
C THR A 31 -1.08 10.29 -35.56
N ALA A 32 -0.74 9.02 -35.84
CA ALA A 32 -0.86 7.94 -34.86
C ALA A 32 -0.01 8.20 -33.59
N ALA A 33 1.14 8.86 -33.73
CA ALA A 33 2.00 9.23 -32.62
C ALA A 33 1.38 10.34 -31.75
N ASP A 34 0.63 11.27 -32.35
CA ASP A 34 -0.08 12.31 -31.60
C ASP A 34 -1.26 11.71 -30.82
N ARG A 35 -2.04 10.81 -31.46
CA ARG A 35 -3.08 10.02 -30.77
C ARG A 35 -2.56 9.27 -29.56
N ASP A 36 -1.43 8.58 -29.71
CA ASP A 36 -0.82 7.81 -28.61
C ASP A 36 -0.37 8.73 -27.45
N ARG A 37 0.19 9.91 -27.77
CA ARG A 37 0.54 10.92 -26.76
C ARG A 37 -0.68 11.48 -26.02
N THR A 38 -1.76 11.78 -26.73
CA THR A 38 -3.01 12.28 -26.16
C THR A 38 -3.64 11.22 -25.23
N ARG A 39 -3.65 9.95 -25.64
CA ARG A 39 -4.14 8.83 -24.81
C ARG A 39 -3.25 8.58 -23.58
N LEU A 40 -1.92 8.68 -23.71
CA LEU A 40 -1.01 8.63 -22.56
C LEU A 40 -1.26 9.78 -21.58
N ALA A 41 -1.60 10.98 -22.06
CA ALA A 41 -2.00 12.09 -21.21
C ALA A 41 -3.33 11.83 -20.47
N GLN A 42 -4.29 11.15 -21.11
CA GLN A 42 -5.51 10.70 -20.45
C GLN A 42 -5.22 9.66 -19.34
N VAL A 43 -4.31 8.72 -19.57
CA VAL A 43 -3.87 7.78 -18.52
C VAL A 43 -3.20 8.54 -17.37
N TRP A 44 -2.37 9.54 -17.65
CA TRP A 44 -1.79 10.40 -16.61
C TRP A 44 -2.87 11.15 -15.80
N HIS A 45 -3.89 11.68 -16.47
CA HIS A 45 -5.04 12.30 -15.80
C HIS A 45 -5.77 11.31 -14.88
N ALA A 46 -5.99 10.07 -15.35
CA ALA A 46 -6.55 9.01 -14.53
C ALA A 46 -5.71 8.72 -13.27
N ILE A 47 -4.37 8.66 -13.39
CA ILE A 47 -3.46 8.49 -12.25
C ILE A 47 -3.61 9.63 -11.24
N VAL A 48 -3.68 10.87 -11.71
CA VAL A 48 -3.89 12.05 -10.85
C VAL A 48 -5.20 11.92 -10.08
N LEU A 49 -6.30 11.58 -10.76
CA LEU A 49 -7.61 11.39 -10.12
C LEU A 49 -7.59 10.26 -9.08
N VAL A 50 -6.94 9.13 -9.38
CA VAL A 50 -6.80 8.01 -8.45
C VAL A 50 -6.06 8.44 -7.17
N ARG A 51 -4.95 9.17 -7.30
CA ARG A 51 -4.16 9.64 -6.15
C ARG A 51 -4.89 10.68 -5.29
N LEU A 52 -5.83 11.41 -5.88
CA LEU A 52 -6.68 12.37 -5.17
C LEU A 52 -7.91 11.72 -4.53
N GLY A 53 -8.10 10.40 -4.69
CA GLY A 53 -9.26 9.67 -4.17
C GLY A 53 -10.51 9.80 -5.04
N GLU A 54 -10.43 10.40 -6.23
CA GLU A 54 -11.53 10.50 -7.20
C GLU A 54 -11.66 9.21 -8.03
N LEU A 55 -11.76 8.06 -7.35
CA LEU A 55 -11.64 6.72 -7.93
C LEU A 55 -12.64 6.43 -9.06
N PRO A 56 -13.94 6.79 -8.98
CA PRO A 56 -14.87 6.57 -10.08
C PRO A 56 -14.50 7.35 -11.35
N TYR A 57 -14.05 8.59 -11.20
CA TYR A 57 -13.60 9.43 -12.32
C TYR A 57 -12.30 8.90 -12.92
N GLY A 58 -11.34 8.49 -12.08
CA GLY A 58 -10.11 7.85 -12.53
C GLY A 58 -10.37 6.58 -13.35
N ARG A 59 -11.29 5.72 -12.91
CA ARG A 59 -11.71 4.52 -13.65
C ARG A 59 -12.34 4.87 -15.01
N GLN A 60 -13.20 5.88 -15.04
CA GLN A 60 -13.85 6.32 -16.27
C GLN A 60 -12.84 6.89 -17.26
N GLU A 61 -11.93 7.75 -16.81
CA GLU A 61 -10.88 8.34 -17.64
C GLU A 61 -9.92 7.27 -18.20
N LEU A 62 -9.55 6.27 -17.39
CA LEU A 62 -8.74 5.14 -17.84
C LEU A 62 -9.44 4.33 -18.93
N ALA A 63 -10.74 4.06 -18.76
CA ALA A 63 -11.53 3.35 -19.76
C ALA A 63 -11.62 4.14 -21.08
N ARG A 64 -11.84 5.45 -21.02
CA ARG A 64 -11.83 6.34 -22.20
C ARG A 64 -10.49 6.30 -22.94
N ALA A 65 -9.38 6.31 -22.21
CA ALA A 65 -8.05 6.24 -22.81
C ALA A 65 -7.84 4.94 -23.60
N LEU A 66 -8.43 3.83 -23.18
CA LEU A 66 -8.30 2.52 -23.83
C LEU A 66 -9.24 2.33 -25.04
N THR A 67 -10.41 2.98 -25.04
CA THR A 67 -11.43 2.80 -26.09
C THR A 67 -11.47 3.92 -27.13
N ARG A 68 -10.73 5.02 -26.92
CA ARG A 68 -10.70 6.17 -27.83
C ARG A 68 -10.40 5.78 -29.28
N ASP A 69 -11.23 6.28 -30.19
CA ASP A 69 -11.12 6.17 -31.64
C ASP A 69 -11.03 4.73 -32.19
N ASN A 70 -11.42 3.70 -31.42
CA ASN A 70 -11.37 2.26 -31.78
C ASN A 70 -10.00 1.76 -32.30
N HIS A 71 -8.91 2.49 -32.05
CA HIS A 71 -7.57 2.10 -32.48
C HIS A 71 -6.93 1.15 -31.48
N VAL A 72 -6.25 0.13 -32.00
CA VAL A 72 -5.47 -0.83 -31.20
C VAL A 72 -4.47 -0.05 -30.32
N PRO A 73 -4.54 -0.20 -28.99
CA PRO A 73 -3.59 0.42 -28.06
C PRO A 73 -2.15 0.00 -28.35
N SER A 74 -1.21 0.93 -28.25
CA SER A 74 0.22 0.60 -28.28
C SER A 74 0.65 -0.13 -26.99
N ASP A 75 1.73 -0.90 -27.03
CA ASP A 75 2.30 -1.52 -25.82
C ASP A 75 2.65 -0.47 -24.75
N ARG A 76 3.05 0.74 -25.17
CA ARG A 76 3.33 1.87 -24.26
C ARG A 76 2.07 2.31 -23.51
N LEU A 77 0.97 2.49 -24.24
CA LEU A 77 -0.31 2.86 -23.67
C LEU A 77 -0.84 1.75 -22.76
N LEU A 78 -0.76 0.49 -23.19
CA LEU A 78 -1.17 -0.66 -22.38
C LEU A 78 -0.34 -0.76 -21.09
N ALA A 79 0.98 -0.57 -21.15
CA ALA A 79 1.83 -0.56 -19.96
C ALA A 79 1.36 0.50 -18.95
N ALA A 80 1.22 1.75 -19.40
CA ALA A 80 0.80 2.85 -18.53
C ALA A 80 -0.61 2.63 -17.96
N ALA A 81 -1.56 2.21 -18.80
CA ALA A 81 -2.94 1.97 -18.40
C ALA A 81 -3.06 0.79 -17.41
N THR A 82 -2.27 -0.26 -17.62
CA THR A 82 -2.27 -1.45 -16.77
C THR A 82 -1.65 -1.15 -15.40
N LEU A 83 -0.60 -0.34 -15.33
CA LEU A 83 -0.07 0.16 -14.05
C LEU A 83 -1.03 1.11 -13.34
N CYS A 84 -1.76 1.96 -14.09
CA CYS A 84 -2.84 2.78 -13.51
C CYS A 84 -3.98 1.90 -12.93
N ARG A 85 -4.32 0.79 -13.59
CA ARG A 85 -5.28 -0.18 -13.07
C ARG A 85 -4.79 -0.83 -11.77
N SER A 86 -3.51 -1.17 -11.69
CA SER A 86 -2.90 -1.66 -10.45
C SER A 86 -3.00 -0.65 -9.31
N GLU A 87 -2.69 0.62 -9.59
CA GLU A 87 -2.80 1.71 -8.60
C GLU A 87 -4.25 1.91 -8.12
N LEU A 88 -5.22 1.87 -9.04
CA LEU A 88 -6.64 1.93 -8.72
C LEU A 88 -7.08 0.73 -7.86
N ALA A 89 -6.66 -0.49 -8.23
CA ALA A 89 -6.96 -1.71 -7.49
C ALA A 89 -6.40 -1.65 -6.06
N LEU A 90 -5.18 -1.15 -5.89
CA LEU A 90 -4.58 -0.94 -4.57
C LEU A 90 -5.39 0.07 -3.74
N ALA A 91 -5.80 1.19 -4.34
CA ALA A 91 -6.59 2.23 -3.67
C ALA A 91 -7.99 1.76 -3.22
N VAL A 92 -8.60 0.79 -3.91
CA VAL A 92 -9.87 0.17 -3.50
C VAL A 92 -9.70 -1.07 -2.61
N GLY A 93 -8.46 -1.47 -2.31
CA GLY A 93 -8.17 -2.64 -1.45
C GLY A 93 -8.20 -4.00 -2.15
N GLN A 94 -8.15 -4.04 -3.48
CA GLN A 94 -8.11 -5.28 -4.28
C GLN A 94 -6.65 -5.70 -4.53
N LEU A 95 -5.99 -6.27 -3.51
CA LEU A 95 -4.55 -6.58 -3.57
C LEU A 95 -4.18 -7.57 -4.70
N ASP A 96 -4.98 -8.61 -4.93
CA ASP A 96 -4.67 -9.63 -5.95
C ASP A 96 -4.75 -9.06 -7.37
N GLU A 97 -5.77 -8.22 -7.64
CA GLU A 97 -5.86 -7.48 -8.91
C GLU A 97 -4.70 -6.49 -9.04
N ALA A 98 -4.33 -5.80 -7.96
CA ALA A 98 -3.21 -4.87 -7.96
C ALA A 98 -1.90 -5.57 -8.31
N VAL A 99 -1.62 -6.75 -7.73
CA VAL A 99 -0.43 -7.56 -8.04
C VAL A 99 -0.44 -8.04 -9.48
N THR A 100 -1.56 -8.59 -9.95
CA THR A 100 -1.70 -9.10 -11.32
C THR A 100 -1.46 -7.98 -12.33
N ALA A 101 -2.17 -6.86 -12.19
CA ALA A 101 -2.02 -5.71 -13.06
C ALA A 101 -0.59 -5.11 -12.98
N ALA A 102 0.05 -5.08 -11.81
CA ALA A 102 1.42 -4.57 -11.74
C ALA A 102 2.42 -5.46 -12.48
N ARG A 103 2.29 -6.80 -12.38
CA ARG A 103 3.13 -7.75 -13.12
C ARG A 103 2.96 -7.61 -14.63
N ASP A 104 1.71 -7.63 -15.10
CA ASP A 104 1.38 -7.48 -16.53
C ASP A 104 1.89 -6.13 -17.06
N GLY A 105 1.68 -5.06 -16.29
CA GLY A 105 2.11 -3.71 -16.64
C GLY A 105 3.63 -3.56 -16.70
N LEU A 106 4.38 -4.24 -15.82
CA LEU A 106 5.85 -4.27 -15.87
C LEU A 106 6.36 -5.01 -17.10
N GLU A 107 5.79 -6.17 -17.42
CA GLU A 107 6.18 -6.94 -18.61
C GLU A 107 5.93 -6.13 -19.89
N LEU A 108 4.78 -5.45 -19.98
CA LEU A 108 4.48 -4.52 -21.07
C LEU A 108 5.46 -3.34 -21.11
N ALA A 109 5.80 -2.76 -19.96
CA ALA A 109 6.75 -1.65 -19.88
C ALA A 109 8.15 -2.05 -20.35
N GLU A 110 8.61 -3.26 -20.00
CA GLU A 110 9.88 -3.81 -20.44
C GLU A 110 9.89 -4.03 -21.96
N ARG A 111 8.86 -4.68 -22.52
CA ARG A 111 8.69 -4.86 -23.97
C ARG A 111 8.66 -3.53 -24.73
N ALA A 112 7.99 -2.53 -24.16
CA ALA A 112 7.87 -1.19 -24.76
C ALA A 112 9.07 -0.27 -24.49
N ALA A 113 10.11 -0.75 -23.80
CA ALA A 113 11.28 0.01 -23.35
C ALA A 113 10.95 1.26 -22.51
N MET A 114 9.84 1.25 -21.77
CA MET A 114 9.39 2.34 -20.90
C MET A 114 10.04 2.27 -19.51
N ARG A 115 11.36 2.49 -19.45
CA ARG A 115 12.13 2.40 -18.20
C ARG A 115 11.61 3.28 -17.05
N THR A 116 10.97 4.40 -17.38
CA THR A 116 10.38 5.32 -16.40
C THR A 116 9.16 4.76 -15.67
N LEU A 117 8.57 3.67 -16.17
CA LEU A 117 7.42 3.00 -15.55
C LEU A 117 7.82 1.82 -14.65
N LEU A 118 9.04 1.31 -14.78
CA LEU A 118 9.52 0.17 -13.98
C LEU A 118 9.48 0.43 -12.48
N PRO A 119 9.95 1.59 -11.97
CA PRO A 119 9.90 1.86 -10.53
C PRO A 119 8.47 1.97 -10.01
N LEU A 120 7.53 2.45 -10.82
CA LEU A 120 6.12 2.53 -10.44
C LEU A 120 5.54 1.12 -10.23
N GLY A 121 5.70 0.23 -11.21
CA GLY A 121 5.19 -1.14 -11.09
C GLY A 121 5.84 -1.91 -9.94
N ARG A 122 7.15 -1.76 -9.75
CA ARG A 122 7.88 -2.37 -8.63
C ARG A 122 7.46 -1.81 -7.27
N THR A 123 7.16 -0.51 -7.19
CA THR A 123 6.61 0.11 -5.97
C THR A 123 5.25 -0.47 -5.61
N LEU A 124 4.35 -0.62 -6.60
CA LEU A 124 3.03 -1.21 -6.39
C LEU A 124 3.14 -2.66 -5.92
N LEU A 125 4.02 -3.46 -6.54
CA LEU A 125 4.29 -4.83 -6.10
C LEU A 125 4.90 -4.90 -4.70
N ALA A 126 5.86 -4.02 -4.40
CA ALA A 126 6.51 -3.95 -3.10
C ALA A 126 5.50 -3.60 -1.98
N GLN A 127 4.60 -2.65 -2.25
CA GLN A 127 3.53 -2.28 -1.32
C GLN A 127 2.54 -3.42 -1.12
N SER A 128 2.04 -4.04 -2.21
CA SER A 128 1.12 -5.17 -2.11
C SER A 128 1.72 -6.35 -1.35
N ALA A 129 2.97 -6.71 -1.66
CA ALA A 129 3.68 -7.79 -0.99
C ALA A 129 3.89 -7.49 0.50
N LEU A 130 4.23 -6.25 0.86
CA LEU A 130 4.32 -5.82 2.26
C LEU A 130 2.98 -5.99 3.01
N ARG A 131 1.85 -5.68 2.36
CA ARG A 131 0.51 -5.83 2.97
C ARG A 131 0.12 -7.30 3.13
N GLN A 132 0.33 -8.11 2.10
CA GLN A 132 0.11 -9.55 2.13
C GLN A 132 1.06 -10.26 3.11
N GLY A 133 2.21 -9.65 3.41
CA GLY A 133 3.25 -10.24 4.25
C GLY A 133 4.22 -11.14 3.47
N ASP A 134 4.24 -11.08 2.13
CA ASP A 134 5.17 -11.83 1.27
C ASP A 134 6.58 -11.23 1.33
N MET A 135 7.32 -11.60 2.39
CA MET A 135 8.64 -11.06 2.66
C MET A 135 9.71 -11.48 1.64
N ASN A 136 9.50 -12.59 0.93
CA ASN A 136 10.41 -13.02 -0.12
C ASN A 136 10.30 -12.10 -1.33
N ALA A 137 9.08 -11.84 -1.79
CA ALA A 137 8.85 -10.93 -2.91
C ALA A 137 9.31 -9.51 -2.57
N VAL A 138 9.04 -9.06 -1.35
CA VAL A 138 9.49 -7.78 -0.80
C VAL A 138 11.01 -7.58 -0.94
N GLY A 139 11.83 -8.61 -0.62
CA GLY A 139 13.29 -8.52 -0.75
C GLY A 139 13.75 -8.28 -2.19
N THR A 140 13.15 -8.99 -3.15
CA THR A 140 13.42 -8.83 -4.58
C THR A 140 13.07 -7.43 -5.06
N TYR A 141 11.87 -6.94 -4.76
CA TYR A 141 11.43 -5.63 -5.24
C TYR A 141 12.23 -4.48 -4.63
N VAL A 142 12.65 -4.56 -3.37
CA VAL A 142 13.54 -3.53 -2.79
C VAL A 142 14.88 -3.44 -3.52
N ASN A 143 15.49 -4.58 -3.85
CA ASN A 143 16.75 -4.56 -4.59
C ASN A 143 16.55 -3.94 -5.98
N GLN A 144 15.48 -4.33 -6.69
CA GLN A 144 15.16 -3.75 -8.00
C GLN A 144 14.85 -2.25 -7.93
N LEU A 145 14.15 -1.79 -6.89
CA LEU A 145 13.88 -0.35 -6.67
C LEU A 145 15.16 0.43 -6.35
N LYS A 146 16.11 -0.17 -5.63
CA LYS A 146 17.43 0.43 -5.40
C LYS A 146 18.22 0.51 -6.71
N ASP A 147 18.20 -0.54 -7.53
CA ASP A 147 18.85 -0.54 -8.84
C ASP A 147 18.24 0.55 -9.75
N ASP A 148 16.91 0.68 -9.76
CA ASP A 148 16.23 1.74 -10.50
C ASP A 148 16.63 3.15 -10.05
N ALA A 149 16.81 3.36 -8.74
CA ALA A 149 17.29 4.63 -8.21
C ALA A 149 18.74 4.91 -8.66
N LEU A 150 19.62 3.90 -8.58
CA LEU A 150 21.02 4.00 -9.02
C LEU A 150 21.14 4.28 -10.53
N LEU A 151 20.25 3.70 -11.34
CA LEU A 151 20.19 3.91 -12.79
C LEU A 151 19.42 5.17 -13.21
N GLY A 152 18.89 5.95 -12.26
CA GLY A 152 18.18 7.20 -12.52
C GLY A 152 16.77 7.03 -13.11
N HIS A 153 16.17 5.84 -12.98
CA HIS A 153 14.82 5.55 -13.49
C HIS A 153 13.70 6.15 -12.62
N THR A 154 13.97 6.51 -11.37
CA THR A 154 13.00 7.03 -10.37
C THR A 154 12.66 8.53 -10.52
N ARG A 155 13.01 9.16 -11.66
CA ARG A 155 13.04 10.62 -11.83
C ARG A 155 11.71 11.36 -11.66
N TYR A 156 10.58 10.68 -11.84
CA TYR A 156 9.27 11.33 -11.91
C TYR A 156 8.53 11.41 -10.57
N MET A 157 8.65 10.39 -9.70
CA MET A 157 7.93 10.32 -8.41
C MET A 157 8.75 9.50 -7.39
N PRO A 158 9.93 10.00 -6.95
CA PRO A 158 10.84 9.25 -6.11
C PRO A 158 10.34 9.03 -4.67
N GLY A 159 9.40 9.85 -4.19
CA GLY A 159 8.88 9.81 -2.82
C GLY A 159 8.21 8.50 -2.49
N ARG A 160 7.36 7.98 -3.40
CA ARG A 160 6.70 6.69 -3.22
C ARG A 160 7.68 5.52 -3.17
N CYS A 161 8.67 5.53 -4.06
CA CYS A 161 9.70 4.51 -4.11
C CYS A 161 10.51 4.51 -2.79
N SER A 162 10.94 5.70 -2.36
CA SER A 162 11.68 5.91 -1.12
C SER A 162 10.88 5.46 0.09
N TRP A 163 9.60 5.83 0.15
CA TRP A 163 8.69 5.41 1.22
C TRP A 163 8.50 3.90 1.24
N ALA A 164 8.20 3.25 0.10
CA ALA A 164 8.02 1.80 0.04
C ALA A 164 9.28 1.04 0.52
N ILE A 165 10.47 1.45 0.05
CA ILE A 165 11.74 0.90 0.52
C ILE A 165 11.88 1.09 2.04
N THR A 166 11.58 2.28 2.55
CA THR A 166 11.67 2.60 3.99
C THR A 166 10.69 1.75 4.82
N GLN A 167 9.44 1.59 4.39
CA GLN A 167 8.45 0.76 5.07
C GLN A 167 8.88 -0.70 5.16
N ILE A 168 9.46 -1.21 4.07
CA ILE A 168 9.92 -2.60 4.00
C ILE A 168 11.11 -2.82 4.94
N LEU A 169 12.10 -1.94 4.90
CA LEU A 169 13.27 -2.04 5.75
C LEU A 169 12.88 -1.87 7.23
N GLU A 170 11.95 -0.97 7.54
CA GLU A 170 11.39 -0.83 8.90
C GLU A 170 10.69 -2.12 9.36
N ALA A 171 9.88 -2.73 8.48
CA ALA A 171 9.18 -3.96 8.78
C ALA A 171 10.12 -5.16 8.98
N ARG A 172 11.29 -5.17 8.34
CA ARG A 172 12.27 -6.26 8.39
C ARG A 172 13.26 -6.10 9.55
N ASP A 173 13.83 -4.91 9.68
CA ASP A 173 15.01 -4.63 10.50
C ASP A 173 14.72 -3.64 11.65
N GLY A 174 13.47 -3.16 11.75
CA GLY A 174 13.02 -2.22 12.79
C GLY A 174 13.26 -0.75 12.45
N THR A 175 12.60 0.15 13.17
CA THR A 175 12.59 1.59 12.86
C THR A 175 13.96 2.25 12.93
N ALA A 176 14.84 1.81 13.85
CA ALA A 176 16.21 2.34 13.96
C ALA A 176 17.04 2.15 12.68
N SER A 177 16.83 1.06 11.94
CA SER A 177 17.56 0.76 10.70
C SER A 177 17.30 1.76 9.57
N VAL A 178 16.16 2.46 9.64
CA VAL A 178 15.69 3.38 8.60
C VAL A 178 15.69 4.84 9.03
N ALA A 179 16.28 5.17 10.19
CA ALA A 179 16.30 6.54 10.72
C ALA A 179 16.81 7.56 9.69
N HIS A 180 17.92 7.25 9.01
CA HIS A 180 18.51 8.09 7.97
C HIS A 180 17.58 8.32 6.76
N LEU A 181 16.75 7.34 6.39
CA LEU A 181 15.78 7.46 5.31
C LEU A 181 14.60 8.34 5.73
N ILE A 182 14.11 8.17 6.97
CA ILE A 182 13.04 9.01 7.54
C ILE A 182 13.50 10.47 7.58
N GLU A 183 14.72 10.73 8.06
CA GLU A 183 15.33 12.05 8.07
C GLU A 183 15.44 12.61 6.65
N SER A 184 16.00 11.84 5.71
CA SER A 184 16.16 12.28 4.31
C SER A 184 14.82 12.61 3.64
N ILE A 185 13.80 11.76 3.82
CA ILE A 185 12.45 11.99 3.28
C ILE A 185 11.82 13.25 3.89
N THR A 186 12.00 13.46 5.19
CA THR A 186 11.33 14.54 5.93
C THR A 186 12.02 15.90 5.73
N THR A 187 13.32 15.91 5.50
CA THR A 187 14.11 17.14 5.32
C THR A 187 14.14 17.63 3.87
N ASP A 188 13.97 16.74 2.89
CA ASP A 188 13.73 17.14 1.51
C ASP A 188 12.25 17.54 1.32
N THR A 189 11.98 18.84 1.39
CA THR A 189 10.62 19.39 1.24
C THR A 189 9.93 18.96 -0.06
N ARG A 190 10.67 18.86 -1.18
CA ARG A 190 10.05 18.49 -2.46
C ARG A 190 9.66 17.02 -2.48
N LEU A 191 10.54 16.17 -1.95
CA LEU A 191 10.27 14.74 -1.81
C LEU A 191 9.11 14.47 -0.86
N LEU A 192 9.11 15.15 0.29
CA LEU A 192 8.03 15.07 1.28
C LEU A 192 6.70 15.48 0.67
N MET A 193 6.61 16.67 0.08
CA MET A 193 5.36 17.16 -0.51
C MET A 193 4.83 16.20 -1.58
N GLU A 194 5.68 15.73 -2.50
CA GLU A 194 5.29 14.76 -3.53
C GLU A 194 4.70 13.48 -2.93
N LEU A 195 5.35 12.94 -1.89
CA LEU A 195 4.90 11.74 -1.19
C LEU A 195 3.55 11.96 -0.49
N LEU A 196 3.40 13.06 0.25
CA LEU A 196 2.18 13.38 1.02
C LEU A 196 0.95 13.53 0.12
N MET A 197 1.10 14.12 -1.07
CA MET A 197 0.01 14.20 -2.04
C MET A 197 -0.32 12.86 -2.69
N ALA A 198 0.69 12.01 -2.88
CA ALA A 198 0.52 10.76 -3.61
C ALA A 198 -0.02 9.61 -2.75
N ASN A 199 0.12 9.66 -1.42
CA ASN A 199 -0.34 8.60 -0.53
C ASN A 199 -0.93 9.20 0.76
N PRO A 200 -2.24 9.01 1.01
CA PRO A 200 -2.91 9.61 2.16
C PRO A 200 -2.37 9.14 3.52
N ALA A 201 -1.80 7.94 3.57
CA ALA A 201 -1.27 7.38 4.81
C ALA A 201 0.21 7.68 5.06
N ALA A 202 0.91 8.36 4.15
CA ALA A 202 2.32 8.64 4.29
C ALA A 202 2.62 9.57 5.47
N ALA A 203 1.78 10.61 5.67
CA ALA A 203 1.94 11.58 6.75
C ALA A 203 1.93 10.88 8.12
N ALA A 204 0.87 10.13 8.40
CA ALA A 204 0.71 9.38 9.64
C ALA A 204 1.83 8.34 9.83
N TRP A 205 2.23 7.64 8.77
CA TRP A 205 3.33 6.67 8.85
C TRP A 205 4.66 7.34 9.23
N LEU A 206 5.01 8.46 8.59
CA LEU A 206 6.24 9.19 8.90
C LEU A 206 6.22 9.76 10.32
N VAL A 207 5.09 10.31 10.78
CA VAL A 207 4.94 10.79 12.17
C VAL A 207 5.16 9.66 13.16
N ARG A 208 4.52 8.49 12.97
CA ARG A 208 4.74 7.33 13.86
C ARG A 208 6.21 6.90 13.88
N ALA A 209 6.83 6.84 12.71
CA ALA A 209 8.22 6.39 12.58
C ALA A 209 9.19 7.39 13.25
N ALA A 210 8.99 8.69 13.07
CA ALA A 210 9.77 9.74 13.71
C ALA A 210 9.58 9.74 15.24
N LEU A 211 8.36 9.60 15.74
CA LEU A 211 8.08 9.52 17.18
C LEU A 211 8.72 8.28 17.83
N LYS A 212 8.74 7.12 17.17
CA LYS A 212 9.47 5.93 17.63
C LYS A 212 10.99 6.14 17.73
N LEU A 213 11.53 7.11 16.98
CA LEU A 213 12.94 7.50 17.00
C LEU A 213 13.22 8.67 17.95
N ASP A 214 12.22 9.13 18.70
CA ASP A 214 12.27 10.34 19.53
C ASP A 214 12.62 11.63 18.72
N ALA A 215 12.40 11.60 17.41
CA ALA A 215 12.67 12.71 16.48
C ALA A 215 11.43 13.61 16.32
N ARG A 216 11.03 14.28 17.41
CA ARG A 216 9.79 15.08 17.43
C ARG A 216 9.83 16.28 16.48
N ASP A 217 11.00 16.82 16.17
CA ASP A 217 11.19 17.87 15.18
C ASP A 217 10.86 17.38 13.76
N LEU A 218 11.29 16.17 13.39
CA LEU A 218 10.93 15.54 12.12
C LEU A 218 9.43 15.28 12.04
N ALA A 219 8.83 14.75 13.10
CA ALA A 219 7.39 14.55 13.17
C ALA A 219 6.62 15.87 12.98
N GLY A 220 7.05 16.95 13.64
CA GLY A 220 6.47 18.28 13.51
C GLY A 220 6.56 18.85 12.08
N ARG A 221 7.67 18.61 11.37
CA ARG A 221 7.81 19.00 9.95
C ARG A 221 6.78 18.30 9.06
N VAL A 222 6.56 16.99 9.26
CA VAL A 222 5.55 16.25 8.50
C VAL A 222 4.15 16.81 8.74
N VAL A 223 3.79 17.07 10.00
CA VAL A 223 2.50 17.68 10.37
C VAL A 223 2.34 19.05 9.72
N PHE A 224 3.37 19.91 9.79
CA PHE A 224 3.36 21.23 9.19
C PHE A 224 3.09 21.17 7.67
N HIS A 225 3.79 20.31 6.93
CA HIS A 225 3.61 20.18 5.49
C HIS A 225 2.27 19.54 5.11
N ALA A 226 1.81 18.52 5.85
CA ALA A 226 0.50 17.91 5.62
C ALA A 226 -0.64 18.92 5.85
N HIS A 227 -0.54 19.73 6.90
CA HIS A 227 -1.51 20.79 7.19
C HIS A 227 -1.47 21.92 6.14
N GLY A 228 -0.28 22.36 5.74
CA GLY A 228 -0.13 23.35 4.67
C GLY A 228 -0.75 22.89 3.34
N LEU A 229 -0.55 21.62 2.98
CA LEU A 229 -1.17 21.01 1.80
C LEU A 229 -2.69 21.01 1.88
N SER A 230 -3.29 20.66 3.02
CA SER A 230 -4.75 20.63 3.17
C SER A 230 -5.37 22.03 3.12
N LEU A 231 -4.72 23.03 3.70
CA LEU A 231 -5.18 24.43 3.63
C LEU A 231 -5.11 25.01 2.21
N CYS A 232 -4.06 24.67 1.45
CA CYS A 232 -3.91 25.13 0.08
C CYS A 232 -4.84 24.40 -0.91
N ASN A 233 -5.45 23.29 -0.49
CA ASN A 233 -6.22 22.40 -1.36
C ASN A 233 -7.51 21.90 -0.65
N PRO A 234 -8.38 22.82 -0.15
CA PRO A 234 -9.53 22.48 0.72
C PRO A 234 -10.60 21.61 0.04
N GLN A 235 -10.63 21.59 -1.29
CA GLN A 235 -11.55 20.80 -2.11
C GLN A 235 -11.22 19.30 -2.15
N TYR A 236 -10.08 18.87 -1.59
CA TYR A 236 -9.68 17.46 -1.54
C TYR A 236 -9.70 16.94 -0.08
N PRO A 237 -10.82 16.33 0.36
CA PRO A 237 -10.98 15.82 1.73
C PRO A 237 -9.89 14.84 2.16
N LEU A 238 -9.29 14.12 1.21
CA LEU A 238 -8.20 13.17 1.43
C LEU A 238 -6.99 13.83 2.13
N LEU A 239 -6.62 15.04 1.71
CA LEU A 239 -5.49 15.78 2.28
C LEU A 239 -5.80 16.25 3.69
N TYR A 240 -7.04 16.67 3.93
CA TYR A 240 -7.51 17.05 5.25
C TYR A 240 -7.51 15.85 6.22
N ALA A 241 -8.00 14.69 5.78
CA ALA A 241 -7.94 13.45 6.55
C ALA A 241 -6.49 13.05 6.88
N SER A 242 -5.59 13.11 5.89
CA SER A 242 -4.15 12.82 6.09
C SER A 242 -3.50 13.75 7.12
N ALA A 243 -3.78 15.06 7.03
CA ALA A 243 -3.29 16.06 7.96
C ALA A 243 -3.83 15.85 9.39
N LEU A 244 -5.13 15.55 9.52
CA LEU A 244 -5.75 15.26 10.81
C LEU A 244 -5.17 14.00 11.47
N HIS A 245 -4.93 12.94 10.69
CA HIS A 245 -4.33 11.71 11.19
C HIS A 245 -2.91 11.97 11.71
N ALA A 246 -2.08 12.67 10.92
CA ALA A 246 -0.73 13.04 11.32
C ALA A 246 -0.71 13.93 12.58
N ALA A 247 -1.57 14.95 12.63
CA ALA A 247 -1.69 15.83 13.80
C ALA A 247 -2.23 15.09 15.04
N GLY A 248 -3.17 14.16 14.86
CA GLY A 248 -3.71 13.34 15.93
C GLY A 248 -2.65 12.46 16.58
N LEU A 249 -1.75 11.87 15.78
CA LEU A 249 -0.59 11.13 16.28
C LEU A 249 0.43 12.02 16.99
N PHE A 250 0.69 13.21 16.46
CA PHE A 250 1.67 14.13 17.04
C PHE A 250 1.22 14.69 18.40
N ASP A 251 -0.07 14.97 18.54
CA ASP A 251 -0.69 15.58 19.72
C ASP A 251 -1.37 14.56 20.66
N ASP A 252 -1.21 13.25 20.41
CA ASP A 252 -1.87 12.17 21.16
C ASP A 252 -3.42 12.33 21.25
N SER A 253 -4.04 12.78 20.15
CA SER A 253 -5.48 13.03 20.03
C SER A 253 -6.19 11.94 19.23
N ALA A 254 -6.75 10.95 19.93
CA ALA A 254 -7.56 9.89 19.32
C ALA A 254 -8.79 10.45 18.57
N GLU A 255 -9.40 11.54 19.06
CA GLU A 255 -10.54 12.21 18.41
C GLU A 255 -10.20 12.68 16.99
N ARG A 256 -9.03 13.30 16.81
CA ARG A 256 -8.58 13.73 15.47
C ARG A 256 -8.33 12.54 14.54
N ILE A 257 -7.78 11.45 15.08
CA ILE A 257 -7.55 10.22 14.30
C ILE A 257 -8.88 9.56 13.92
N LEU A 258 -9.86 9.47 14.83
CA LEU A 258 -11.20 8.94 14.53
C LEU A 258 -11.94 9.81 13.51
N THR A 259 -11.76 11.13 13.57
CA THR A 259 -12.28 12.04 12.54
C THR A 259 -11.64 11.75 11.19
N ALA A 260 -10.31 11.55 11.14
CA ALA A 260 -9.61 11.17 9.92
C ALA A 260 -10.06 9.80 9.38
N GLU A 261 -10.30 8.81 10.26
CA GLU A 261 -10.86 7.49 9.94
C GLU A 261 -12.19 7.63 9.17
N GLY A 262 -13.08 8.52 9.64
CA GLY A 262 -14.38 8.76 9.01
C GLY A 262 -14.33 9.49 7.67
N LEU A 263 -13.24 10.22 7.38
CA LEU A 263 -13.10 11.02 6.17
C LEU A 263 -12.36 10.30 5.03
N THR A 264 -11.47 9.36 5.36
CA THR A 264 -10.66 8.67 4.35
C THR A 264 -11.46 7.60 3.60
N GLN A 265 -11.35 7.62 2.27
CA GLN A 265 -11.96 6.61 1.39
C GLN A 265 -11.02 5.42 1.13
N ASP A 266 -9.71 5.60 1.33
CA ASP A 266 -8.71 4.54 1.19
C ASP A 266 -8.90 3.51 2.34
N PRO A 267 -9.24 2.24 2.03
CA PRO A 267 -9.53 1.24 3.05
C PRO A 267 -8.33 0.92 3.96
N TRP A 268 -7.12 0.92 3.41
CA TRP A 268 -5.90 0.64 4.19
C TRP A 268 -5.59 1.80 5.13
N ALA A 269 -5.70 3.05 4.67
CA ALA A 269 -5.54 4.24 5.48
C ALA A 269 -6.61 4.32 6.57
N ARG A 270 -7.86 3.95 6.27
CA ARG A 270 -8.94 3.87 7.26
C ARG A 270 -8.62 2.87 8.37
N ALA A 271 -8.21 1.66 8.00
CA ALA A 271 -7.78 0.64 8.97
C ALA A 271 -6.56 1.11 9.79
N SER A 272 -5.61 1.81 9.14
CA SER A 272 -4.45 2.38 9.84
C SER A 272 -4.83 3.48 10.83
N ALA A 273 -5.81 4.33 10.51
CA ALA A 273 -6.32 5.34 11.44
C ALA A 273 -7.04 4.68 12.63
N ALA A 274 -7.92 3.71 12.36
CA ALA A 274 -8.60 2.94 13.40
C ALA A 274 -7.60 2.24 14.35
N GLU A 275 -6.50 1.69 13.80
CA GLU A 275 -5.45 1.09 14.61
C GLU A 275 -4.78 2.10 15.53
N ASP A 276 -4.35 3.23 14.99
CA ASP A 276 -3.65 4.25 15.78
C ASP A 276 -4.55 4.87 16.86
N ALA A 277 -5.82 5.14 16.53
CA ALA A 277 -6.80 5.57 17.51
C ALA A 277 -6.96 4.53 18.62
N GLY A 278 -7.09 3.26 18.25
CA GLY A 278 -7.19 2.16 19.20
C GLY A 278 -5.96 2.02 20.10
N LEU A 279 -4.77 2.21 19.56
CA LEU A 279 -3.52 2.21 20.33
C LEU A 279 -3.46 3.36 21.32
N LEU A 280 -3.81 4.59 20.92
CA LEU A 280 -3.85 5.74 21.83
C LEU A 280 -4.88 5.57 22.94
N LEU A 281 -6.10 5.14 22.60
CA LEU A 281 -7.16 4.87 23.58
C LEU A 281 -6.77 3.76 24.56
N SER A 282 -5.99 2.75 24.11
CA SER A 282 -5.55 1.65 24.98
C SER A 282 -4.60 2.08 26.09
N ALA A 283 -4.02 3.29 26.02
CA ALA A 283 -3.19 3.84 27.08
C ALA A 283 -4.00 4.30 28.30
N ARG A 284 -5.33 4.47 28.17
CA ARG A 284 -6.22 4.95 29.24
C ARG A 284 -7.22 3.86 29.63
N ALA A 285 -7.19 3.41 30.88
CA ALA A 285 -8.04 2.31 31.35
C ALA A 285 -9.55 2.57 31.19
N CYS A 286 -9.99 3.82 31.32
CA CYS A 286 -11.41 4.20 31.13
C CYS A 286 -11.87 4.13 29.66
N GLU A 287 -10.95 4.06 28.70
CA GLU A 287 -11.24 4.03 27.26
C GLU A 287 -11.04 2.63 26.65
N GLN A 288 -10.89 1.59 27.48
CA GLN A 288 -10.56 0.25 27.02
C GLN A 288 -11.60 -0.34 26.04
N ASP A 289 -12.89 -0.10 26.25
CA ASP A 289 -13.95 -0.55 25.34
C ASP A 289 -13.86 0.17 23.98
N ALA A 290 -13.58 1.48 23.99
CA ALA A 290 -13.38 2.27 22.77
C ALA A 290 -12.12 1.83 22.02
N ALA A 291 -11.04 1.51 22.75
CA ALA A 291 -9.81 0.96 22.19
C ALA A 291 -10.07 -0.38 21.50
N VAL A 292 -10.77 -1.31 22.17
CA VAL A 292 -11.15 -2.61 21.59
C VAL A 292 -12.02 -2.43 20.36
N ALA A 293 -12.98 -1.52 20.37
CA ALA A 293 -13.84 -1.24 19.24
C ALA A 293 -13.04 -0.72 18.03
N ALA A 294 -12.14 0.24 18.23
CA ALA A 294 -11.30 0.80 17.17
C ALA A 294 -10.33 -0.24 16.60
N LEU A 295 -9.63 -1.01 17.46
CA LEU A 295 -8.75 -2.10 17.02
C LEU A 295 -9.51 -3.22 16.31
N SER A 296 -10.75 -3.51 16.71
CA SER A 296 -11.59 -4.49 16.00
C SER A 296 -11.92 -4.03 14.58
N ARG A 297 -12.33 -2.75 14.41
CA ARG A 297 -12.53 -2.15 13.08
C ARG A 297 -11.25 -2.16 12.24
N ALA A 298 -10.10 -1.88 12.84
CA ALA A 298 -8.81 -1.95 12.15
C ALA A 298 -8.50 -3.38 11.65
N ALA A 299 -8.67 -4.38 12.52
CA ALA A 299 -8.44 -5.77 12.16
C ALA A 299 -9.39 -6.26 11.07
N ASP A 300 -10.68 -5.85 11.10
CA ASP A 300 -11.64 -6.15 10.04
C ASP A 300 -11.28 -5.45 8.72
N GLY A 301 -10.98 -4.15 8.78
CA GLY A 301 -10.58 -3.40 7.59
C GLY A 301 -9.31 -3.95 6.92
N TYR A 302 -8.32 -4.43 7.70
CA TYR A 302 -7.16 -5.10 7.16
C TYR A 302 -7.46 -6.49 6.59
N LEU A 303 -8.36 -7.26 7.23
CA LEU A 303 -8.79 -8.56 6.74
C LEU A 303 -9.51 -8.44 5.39
N ASP A 304 -10.43 -7.48 5.28
CA ASP A 304 -11.28 -7.27 4.09
C ASP A 304 -10.45 -7.01 2.82
N ILE A 305 -9.28 -6.37 2.97
CA ILE A 305 -8.37 -6.06 1.85
C ILE A 305 -7.21 -7.03 1.73
N GLY A 306 -7.15 -8.09 2.55
CA GLY A 306 -6.04 -9.05 2.51
C GLY A 306 -4.70 -8.53 3.04
N ALA A 307 -4.70 -7.45 3.84
CA ALA A 307 -3.51 -6.92 4.51
C ALA A 307 -3.15 -7.76 5.75
N ALA A 308 -2.80 -9.02 5.52
CA ALA A 308 -2.61 -10.04 6.54
C ALA A 308 -1.62 -9.59 7.63
N ARG A 309 -0.46 -9.04 7.24
CA ARG A 309 0.58 -8.59 8.20
C ARG A 309 0.02 -7.58 9.21
N ASP A 310 -0.72 -6.59 8.72
CA ASP A 310 -1.32 -5.54 9.54
C ASP A 310 -2.44 -6.11 10.44
N MET A 311 -3.30 -6.98 9.88
CA MET A 311 -4.34 -7.68 10.65
C MET A 311 -3.74 -8.50 11.81
N PHE A 312 -2.65 -9.23 11.59
CA PHE A 312 -1.99 -10.00 12.65
C PHE A 312 -1.41 -9.12 13.76
N ARG A 313 -0.81 -7.98 13.39
CA ARG A 313 -0.31 -6.98 14.35
C ARG A 313 -1.42 -6.50 15.28
N VAL A 314 -2.56 -6.09 14.71
CA VAL A 314 -3.72 -5.62 15.48
C VAL A 314 -4.33 -6.74 16.34
N ASN A 315 -4.45 -7.95 15.80
CA ASN A 315 -4.94 -9.11 16.56
C ASN A 315 -4.00 -9.52 17.71
N SER A 316 -2.70 -9.27 17.60
CA SER A 316 -1.79 -9.39 18.74
C SER A 316 -2.17 -8.41 19.84
N LYS A 317 -2.39 -7.13 19.48
CA LYS A 317 -2.76 -6.11 20.46
C LYS A 317 -4.11 -6.40 21.14
N LEU A 318 -5.11 -6.85 20.38
CA LEU A 318 -6.41 -7.24 20.93
C LEU A 318 -6.28 -8.39 21.96
N ARG A 319 -5.39 -9.36 21.72
CA ARG A 319 -5.13 -10.45 22.67
C ARG A 319 -4.49 -9.97 23.97
N GLU A 320 -3.60 -8.98 23.90
CA GLU A 320 -3.03 -8.34 25.10
C GLU A 320 -4.12 -7.64 25.93
N LEU A 321 -5.14 -7.10 25.28
CA LEU A 321 -6.31 -6.49 25.91
C LEU A 321 -7.37 -7.53 26.35
N GLY A 322 -7.06 -8.83 26.28
CA GLY A 322 -7.96 -9.91 26.69
C GLY A 322 -9.00 -10.33 25.63
N VAL A 323 -9.01 -9.71 24.46
CA VAL A 323 -9.97 -9.97 23.38
C VAL A 323 -9.43 -11.04 22.44
N ARG A 324 -10.13 -12.18 22.37
CA ARG A 324 -9.83 -13.26 21.42
C ARG A 324 -10.85 -13.24 20.29
N ARG A 325 -10.42 -12.83 19.09
CA ARG A 325 -11.27 -12.90 17.89
C ARG A 325 -11.41 -14.35 17.43
N ARG A 326 -12.61 -14.72 16.97
CA ARG A 326 -12.85 -16.02 16.37
C ARG A 326 -12.17 -16.09 15.01
N GLN A 327 -11.37 -17.13 14.77
CA GLN A 327 -10.75 -17.36 13.46
C GLN A 327 -11.82 -17.80 12.46
N VAL A 328 -11.89 -17.13 11.31
CA VAL A 328 -12.78 -17.50 10.22
C VAL A 328 -12.05 -18.51 9.31
N PRO A 329 -12.70 -19.62 8.90
CA PRO A 329 -12.13 -20.52 7.91
C PRO A 329 -12.03 -19.83 6.53
N ARG A 330 -10.85 -19.86 5.89
CA ARG A 330 -10.67 -19.53 4.47
C ARG A 330 -10.95 -20.77 3.63
N LEU A 331 -11.87 -20.66 2.68
CA LEU A 331 -12.04 -21.67 1.64
C LEU A 331 -10.84 -21.62 0.68
N THR A 332 -9.76 -22.31 1.04
CA THR A 332 -8.67 -22.58 0.11
C THR A 332 -9.09 -23.73 -0.80
N GLY A 333 -9.11 -23.51 -2.11
CA GLY A 333 -9.56 -24.46 -3.11
C GLY A 333 -8.79 -25.78 -3.08
N ARG A 334 -9.29 -26.74 -2.31
CA ARG A 334 -9.37 -28.17 -2.65
C ARG A 334 -10.36 -28.83 -1.68
N ALA A 335 -11.58 -29.07 -2.15
CA ALA A 335 -12.52 -29.96 -1.48
C ALA A 335 -11.94 -31.38 -1.57
N GLY A 336 -11.46 -31.95 -0.46
CA GLY A 336 -10.94 -33.32 -0.48
C GLY A 336 -10.25 -33.85 0.79
N THR A 337 -9.81 -33.02 1.73
CA THR A 337 -9.22 -33.53 2.98
C THR A 337 -10.25 -33.55 4.12
N SER A 338 -10.21 -34.62 4.92
CA SER A 338 -11.16 -34.91 6.01
C SER A 338 -11.13 -33.91 7.19
N ALA A 339 -10.24 -32.91 7.15
CA ALA A 339 -9.94 -32.00 8.25
C ALA A 339 -10.38 -30.53 8.03
N GLY A 340 -10.99 -30.22 6.88
CA GLY A 340 -11.64 -28.93 6.59
C GLY A 340 -10.70 -27.79 6.17
N PRO A 341 -11.26 -26.62 5.76
CA PRO A 341 -10.50 -25.47 5.26
C PRO A 341 -9.48 -24.91 6.26
N LEU A 342 -8.40 -24.31 5.75
CA LEU A 342 -7.45 -23.57 6.58
C LEU A 342 -8.09 -22.30 7.14
N THR A 343 -7.76 -21.90 8.37
CA THR A 343 -8.13 -20.56 8.86
C THR A 343 -7.23 -19.47 8.27
N ASP A 344 -7.60 -18.19 8.36
CA ASP A 344 -6.72 -17.07 7.93
C ASP A 344 -5.30 -17.19 8.53
N THR A 345 -5.23 -17.59 9.81
CA THR A 345 -3.96 -17.78 10.53
C THR A 345 -3.19 -19.00 10.02
N GLU A 346 -3.87 -20.12 9.79
CA GLU A 346 -3.23 -21.31 9.25
C GLU A 346 -2.74 -21.10 7.82
N PHE A 347 -3.52 -20.38 7.00
CA PHE A 347 -3.13 -19.99 5.65
C PHE A 347 -1.87 -19.13 5.66
N ALA A 348 -1.86 -18.02 6.42
CA ALA A 348 -0.70 -17.13 6.49
C ALA A 348 0.55 -17.84 7.03
N VAL A 349 0.40 -18.71 8.03
CA VAL A 349 1.53 -19.53 8.53
C VAL A 349 2.04 -20.47 7.44
N ALA A 350 1.15 -21.16 6.74
CA ALA A 350 1.51 -22.10 5.68
C ALA A 350 2.20 -21.40 4.50
N GLU A 351 1.70 -20.22 4.11
CA GLU A 351 2.26 -19.36 3.07
C GLU A 351 3.68 -18.88 3.40
N LEU A 352 3.89 -18.33 4.60
CA LEU A 352 5.24 -17.88 4.99
C LEU A 352 6.23 -19.05 5.14
N VAL A 353 5.75 -20.22 5.57
CA VAL A 353 6.61 -21.41 5.67
C VAL A 353 6.90 -22.03 4.31
N SER A 354 5.96 -22.02 3.37
CA SER A 354 6.20 -22.49 2.00
C SER A 354 7.18 -21.58 1.25
N GLN A 355 7.26 -20.30 1.64
CA GLN A 355 8.29 -19.34 1.24
C GLN A 355 9.66 -19.60 1.92
N GLY A 356 9.77 -20.54 2.85
CA GLY A 356 11.04 -20.91 3.48
C GLY A 356 11.40 -20.12 4.75
N LEU A 357 10.50 -19.28 5.28
CA LEU A 357 10.76 -18.59 6.55
C LEU A 357 10.84 -19.60 7.70
N THR A 358 11.75 -19.37 8.65
CA THR A 358 11.83 -20.16 9.91
C THR A 358 10.67 -19.83 10.85
N ASN A 359 10.40 -20.67 11.86
CA ASN A 359 9.33 -20.35 12.85
C ASN A 359 9.58 -19.01 13.56
N ALA A 360 10.85 -18.65 13.79
CA ALA A 360 11.22 -17.34 14.33
C ALA A 360 10.91 -16.22 13.34
N GLY A 361 11.19 -16.43 12.05
CA GLY A 361 10.80 -15.50 10.98
C GLY A 361 9.30 -15.30 10.91
N VAL A 362 8.52 -16.39 10.85
CA VAL A 362 7.05 -16.36 10.83
C VAL A 362 6.50 -15.66 12.08
N GLY A 363 7.03 -15.98 13.26
CA GLY A 363 6.58 -15.37 14.52
C GLY A 363 6.77 -13.85 14.54
N ARG A 364 7.90 -13.35 14.03
CA ARG A 364 8.12 -11.91 13.85
C ARG A 364 7.16 -11.28 12.84
N GLN A 365 6.85 -11.99 11.74
CA GLN A 365 5.97 -11.47 10.70
C GLN A 365 4.51 -11.40 11.13
N LEU A 366 4.04 -12.41 11.84
CA LEU A 366 2.64 -12.55 12.26
C LEU A 366 2.39 -12.11 13.70
N PHE A 367 3.38 -11.49 14.37
CA PHE A 367 3.26 -11.02 15.76
C PHE A 367 2.74 -12.14 16.69
N ILE A 368 3.33 -13.33 16.60
CA ILE A 368 3.01 -14.51 17.42
C ILE A 368 4.28 -15.23 17.88
N SER A 369 4.17 -15.99 18.98
CA SER A 369 5.30 -16.78 19.48
C SER A 369 5.69 -17.91 18.51
N THR A 370 6.95 -18.32 18.54
CA THR A 370 7.46 -19.46 17.78
C THR A 370 6.71 -20.76 18.11
N HIS A 371 6.27 -20.92 19.37
CA HIS A 371 5.43 -22.02 19.81
C HIS A 371 4.05 -21.98 19.15
N THR A 372 3.44 -20.79 19.05
CA THR A 372 2.17 -20.59 18.33
C THR A 372 2.30 -20.94 16.85
N VAL A 373 3.41 -20.57 16.20
CA VAL A 373 3.71 -20.98 14.82
C VAL A 373 3.77 -22.51 14.71
N ALA A 374 4.55 -23.17 15.58
CA ALA A 374 4.67 -24.62 15.57
C ALA A 374 3.32 -25.33 15.77
N PHE A 375 2.47 -24.78 16.62
CA PHE A 375 1.11 -25.26 16.82
C PHE A 375 0.25 -25.15 15.55
N HIS A 376 0.26 -24.00 14.87
CA HIS A 376 -0.49 -23.83 13.62
C HIS A 376 0.06 -24.74 12.51
N LEU A 377 1.38 -24.92 12.41
CA LEU A 377 1.98 -25.83 11.42
C LEU A 377 1.52 -27.27 11.59
N ARG A 378 1.40 -27.78 12.82
CA ARG A 378 0.85 -29.14 13.05
C ARG A 378 -0.57 -29.29 12.52
N LYS A 379 -1.39 -28.24 12.67
CA LYS A 379 -2.76 -28.22 12.11
C LYS A 379 -2.75 -28.15 10.58
N VAL A 380 -1.90 -27.31 10.01
CA VAL A 380 -1.71 -27.19 8.55
C VAL A 380 -1.29 -28.54 7.95
N PHE A 381 -0.28 -29.19 8.52
CA PHE A 381 0.20 -30.51 8.07
C PHE A 381 -0.92 -31.55 8.05
N ARG A 382 -1.69 -31.63 9.14
CA ARG A 382 -2.85 -32.51 9.22
C ARG A 382 -3.95 -32.15 8.22
N LYS A 383 -4.20 -30.86 7.99
CA LYS A 383 -5.27 -30.39 7.08
C LYS A 383 -4.94 -30.56 5.61
N LEU A 384 -3.67 -30.45 5.25
CA LEU A 384 -3.19 -30.57 3.87
C LEU A 384 -2.64 -31.97 3.56
N ASP A 385 -2.64 -32.87 4.54
CA ASP A 385 -2.06 -34.21 4.45
C ASP A 385 -0.59 -34.19 3.97
N VAL A 386 0.20 -33.32 4.60
CA VAL A 386 1.65 -33.20 4.33
C VAL A 386 2.45 -33.50 5.60
N SER A 387 3.60 -34.14 5.45
CA SER A 387 4.44 -34.65 6.54
C SER A 387 5.62 -33.75 6.87
N SER A 388 5.98 -32.81 5.97
CA SER A 388 7.19 -31.99 6.13
C SER A 388 7.01 -30.57 5.59
N ARG A 389 7.94 -29.68 5.96
CA ARG A 389 8.00 -28.31 5.40
C ARG A 389 8.29 -28.31 3.90
N VAL A 390 9.11 -29.26 3.44
CA VAL A 390 9.48 -29.41 2.02
C VAL A 390 8.25 -29.82 1.22
N GLU A 391 7.50 -30.80 1.73
CA GLU A 391 6.25 -31.25 1.12
C GLU A 391 5.16 -30.16 1.17
N LEU A 392 5.07 -29.42 2.27
CA LEU A 392 4.21 -28.24 2.34
C LEU A 392 4.58 -27.24 1.22
N ALA A 393 5.87 -26.94 1.04
CA ALA A 393 6.32 -26.00 0.02
C ALA A 393 6.01 -26.47 -1.41
N SER A 394 6.14 -27.76 -1.72
CA SER A 394 5.77 -28.31 -3.03
C SER A 394 4.27 -28.27 -3.27
N THR A 395 3.47 -28.68 -2.28
CA THR A 395 2.00 -28.72 -2.39
C THR A 395 1.43 -27.30 -2.44
N TRP A 396 2.01 -26.35 -1.72
CA TRP A 396 1.56 -24.95 -1.70
C TRP A 396 1.67 -24.29 -3.08
N LYS A 397 2.73 -24.58 -3.84
CA LYS A 397 2.87 -24.08 -5.23
C LYS A 397 1.73 -24.56 -6.12
N GLN A 398 1.26 -25.79 -5.94
CA GLN A 398 0.14 -26.33 -6.71
C GLN A 398 -1.18 -25.66 -6.31
N ILE A 399 -1.38 -25.40 -5.01
CA ILE A 399 -2.57 -24.71 -4.49
C ILE A 399 -2.61 -23.24 -4.92
N ALA A 400 -1.47 -22.55 -4.95
CA ALA A 400 -1.39 -21.13 -5.32
C ALA A 400 -1.46 -20.87 -6.83
N THR A 401 -1.33 -21.91 -7.66
CA THR A 401 -1.40 -21.83 -9.14
C THR A 401 -2.73 -22.35 -9.70
N SER A 402 -3.62 -22.85 -8.84
CA SER A 402 -4.97 -23.33 -9.17
C SER A 402 -6.00 -22.27 -8.84
#